data_AF-A0A7K3ZSU9-F1
#
_entry.id   AF-A0A7K3ZSU9-F1
#
_cell.length_a   1.000
_cell.length_b   1.000
_cell.length_c   1.000
_cell.angle_alpha   90.00
_cell.angle_beta   90.00
_cell.angle_gamma   90.00
#
_symmetry.space_group_name_H-M   'P 1'
#
loop_
_entity.id
_entity.type
_entity.pdbx_description
1 polymer ?
#
loop_
_entity_poly.entity_id
_entity_poly.type
_entity_poly.pdbx_seq_one_letter_code
_entity_poly.pdbx_strand_id
1 'polypeptide(L)'
;MVLEALRAIYDGKDTDATLTLATSRLTAYTNCVIQATLAVPVGYVTTYGAIAAVVGGGPRAVGNAMACNLFAPAVPCHRVVKSDFSLGGYGLGGLKVKLDFLKREKRGYTEPKTVAVCGGQLRVFPVETILAKIA
;
A
#
# COMPACT_ATOMS: atom_id res chain seq x y z
N MET A 1 -17.67 -11.37 8.76
CA MET A 1 -16.90 -12.55 8.26
C MET A 1 -15.94 -12.12 7.15
N VAL A 2 -14.82 -12.82 6.93
CA VAL A 2 -13.71 -12.44 6.00
C VAL A 2 -14.15 -11.86 4.66
N LEU A 3 -15.21 -12.39 4.03
CA LEU A 3 -15.73 -11.89 2.75
C LEU A 3 -16.23 -10.44 2.83
N GLU A 4 -16.82 -10.03 3.95
CA GLU A 4 -17.25 -8.64 4.16
C GLU A 4 -16.05 -7.70 4.26
N ALA A 5 -14.98 -8.14 4.92
CA ALA A 5 -13.74 -7.38 5.01
C ALA A 5 -13.11 -7.21 3.62
N LEU A 6 -13.04 -8.28 2.83
CA LEU A 6 -12.53 -8.23 1.46
C LEU A 6 -13.39 -7.33 0.56
N ARG A 7 -14.72 -7.37 0.73
CA ARG A 7 -15.63 -6.47 0.02
C ARG A 7 -15.40 -5.01 0.41
N ALA A 8 -15.26 -4.70 1.70
CA ALA A 8 -14.95 -3.35 2.18
C ALA A 8 -13.63 -2.85 1.59
N ILE A 9 -12.58 -3.68 1.60
CA ILE A 9 -11.28 -3.38 0.98
C ILE A 9 -11.43 -3.13 -0.52
N TYR A 10 -12.19 -3.98 -1.23
CA TYR A 10 -12.44 -3.83 -2.67
C TYR A 10 -13.16 -2.52 -3.00
N ASP A 11 -14.15 -2.15 -2.19
CA ASP A 11 -14.93 -0.92 -2.33
C ASP A 11 -14.16 0.32 -1.83
N GLY A 12 -12.93 0.16 -1.31
CA GLY A 12 -12.13 1.25 -0.77
C GLY A 12 -12.71 1.85 0.51
N LYS A 13 -13.44 1.06 1.31
CA LYS A 13 -14.02 1.43 2.61
C LYS A 13 -13.07 1.05 3.75
N ASP A 14 -13.19 1.78 4.85
CA ASP A 14 -12.52 1.43 6.10
C ASP A 14 -13.12 0.14 6.69
N THR A 15 -12.29 -0.65 7.37
CA THR A 15 -12.70 -1.91 7.99
C THR A 15 -11.90 -2.15 9.25
N ASP A 16 -12.60 -2.51 10.33
CA ASP A 16 -11.98 -2.90 11.62
C ASP A 16 -11.60 -4.40 11.64
N ALA A 17 -11.86 -5.11 10.53
CA ALA A 17 -11.56 -6.53 10.45
C ALA A 17 -10.05 -6.78 10.50
N THR A 18 -9.63 -7.52 11.52
CA THR A 18 -8.25 -8.02 11.62
C THR A 18 -8.13 -9.31 10.82
N LEU A 19 -7.33 -9.29 9.74
CA LEU A 19 -7.04 -10.47 8.92
C LEU A 19 -5.69 -11.06 9.33
N THR A 20 -5.70 -12.29 9.86
CA THR A 20 -4.46 -13.02 10.16
C THR A 20 -3.87 -13.58 8.87
N LEU A 21 -2.73 -13.04 8.45
CA LEU A 21 -2.04 -13.47 7.23
C LEU A 21 -1.02 -14.58 7.54
N ALA A 22 -0.98 -15.63 6.71
CA ALA A 22 -0.03 -16.73 6.85
C ALA A 22 1.37 -16.35 6.33
N THR A 23 2.09 -15.55 7.11
CA THR A 23 3.38 -14.93 6.75
C THR A 23 4.63 -15.77 7.09
N SER A 24 4.45 -16.92 7.74
CA SER A 24 5.55 -17.74 8.29
C SER A 24 6.54 -18.28 7.25
N ARG A 25 6.12 -18.41 5.98
CA ARG A 25 6.98 -18.90 4.88
C ARG A 25 7.66 -17.78 4.10
N LEU A 26 7.38 -16.52 4.41
CA LEU A 26 8.02 -15.39 3.76
C LEU A 26 9.38 -15.11 4.38
N THR A 27 10.27 -14.51 3.59
CA THR A 27 11.53 -14.00 4.11
C THR A 27 11.28 -12.92 5.16
N ALA A 28 12.20 -12.77 6.12
CA ALA A 28 12.11 -11.70 7.12
C ALA A 28 11.96 -10.31 6.47
N TYR A 29 12.70 -10.06 5.39
CA TYR A 29 12.61 -8.81 4.64
C TYR A 29 11.22 -8.58 4.02
N THR A 30 10.68 -9.58 3.32
CA THR A 30 9.33 -9.50 2.72
C THR A 30 8.27 -9.28 3.80
N ASN A 31 8.41 -9.92 4.95
CA ASN A 31 7.52 -9.71 6.09
C ASN A 31 7.56 -8.26 6.59
N CYS A 32 8.75 -7.68 6.80
CA CYS A 32 8.87 -6.27 7.18
C CYS A 32 8.22 -5.33 6.15
N VAL A 33 8.44 -5.57 4.85
CA VAL A 33 7.81 -4.79 3.77
C VAL A 33 6.27 -4.88 3.82
N ILE A 34 5.73 -6.08 4.02
CA ILE A 34 4.27 -6.29 4.12
C ILE A 34 3.70 -5.55 5.34
N GLN A 35 4.35 -5.67 6.50
CA GLN A 35 3.90 -4.99 7.73
C GLN A 35 3.94 -3.45 7.57
N ALA A 36 5.01 -2.92 6.98
CA ALA A 36 5.10 -1.49 6.67
C ALA A 36 4.00 -1.03 5.69
N THR A 37 3.68 -1.87 4.69
CA THR A 37 2.63 -1.57 3.69
C THR A 37 1.22 -1.61 4.30
N LEU A 38 0.95 -2.57 5.21
CA LEU A 38 -0.34 -2.68 5.92
C LEU A 38 -0.68 -1.44 6.75
N ALA A 39 0.33 -0.72 7.24
CA ALA A 39 0.13 0.50 8.01
C ALA A 39 -0.27 1.72 7.17
N VAL A 40 -0.22 1.64 5.83
CA VAL A 40 -0.64 2.74 4.95
C VAL A 40 -2.18 2.76 4.89
N PRO A 41 -2.86 3.78 5.44
CA PRO A 41 -4.30 3.77 5.60
C PRO A 41 -5.04 4.01 4.27
N VAL A 42 -6.33 3.67 4.24
CA VAL A 42 -7.23 3.98 3.12
C VAL A 42 -7.20 5.49 2.84
N GLY A 43 -7.20 5.86 1.56
CA GLY A 43 -7.15 7.26 1.12
C GLY A 43 -5.75 7.87 1.13
N TYR A 44 -4.73 7.09 1.46
CA TYR A 44 -3.34 7.53 1.45
C TYR A 44 -2.44 6.59 0.66
N VAL A 45 -1.30 7.12 0.23
CA VAL A 45 -0.22 6.42 -0.43
C VAL A 45 1.11 6.70 0.23
N THR A 46 2.07 5.81 0.02
CA THR A 46 3.48 6.06 0.34
C THR A 46 4.36 5.71 -0.86
N THR A 47 5.68 5.86 -0.72
CA THR A 47 6.62 5.57 -1.81
C THR A 47 7.45 4.33 -1.52
N TYR A 48 7.93 3.65 -2.57
CA TYR A 48 8.87 2.54 -2.41
C TYR A 48 10.12 2.95 -1.60
N GLY A 49 10.59 4.19 -1.79
CA GLY A 49 11.73 4.73 -1.04
C GLY A 49 11.42 4.99 0.42
N ALA A 50 10.22 5.48 0.74
CA ALA A 50 9.80 5.68 2.12
C ALA A 50 9.74 4.34 2.89
N ILE A 51 9.21 3.28 2.28
CA ILE A 51 9.23 1.95 2.88
C ILE A 51 10.67 1.45 3.05
N ALA A 52 11.50 1.56 2.01
CA ALA A 52 12.90 1.14 2.06
C ALA A 52 13.69 1.87 3.17
N ALA A 53 13.39 3.14 3.42
CA ALA A 53 14.05 3.91 4.49
C ALA A 53 13.77 3.36 5.88
N VAL A 54 12.60 2.72 6.09
CA VAL A 54 12.22 2.18 7.40
C VAL A 54 12.58 0.69 7.55
N VAL A 55 12.43 -0.10 6.48
CA VAL A 55 12.68 -1.56 6.52
C VAL A 55 14.09 -1.96 6.06
N GLY A 56 14.86 -1.00 5.55
CA GLY A 56 16.16 -1.23 4.91
C GLY A 56 16.07 -1.65 3.44
N GLY A 57 17.24 -1.78 2.81
CA GLY A 57 17.36 -2.09 1.38
C GLY A 57 17.11 -0.88 0.48
N GLY A 58 16.60 -1.14 -0.74
CA GLY A 58 16.34 -0.09 -1.73
C GLY A 58 14.94 -0.13 -2.31
N PRO A 59 14.47 0.95 -2.97
CA PRO A 59 13.12 1.02 -3.55
C PRO A 59 12.80 -0.15 -4.50
N ARG A 60 13.79 -0.63 -5.26
CA ARG A 60 13.64 -1.80 -6.15
C ARG A 60 13.42 -3.10 -5.39
N ALA A 61 14.10 -3.29 -4.25
CA ALA A 61 13.92 -4.46 -3.40
C ALA A 61 12.51 -4.50 -2.79
N VAL A 62 12.01 -3.35 -2.35
CA VAL A 62 10.61 -3.19 -1.90
C VAL A 62 9.64 -3.51 -3.04
N GLY A 63 9.91 -3.01 -4.25
CA GLY A 63 9.13 -3.32 -5.45
C GLY A 63 9.06 -4.82 -5.75
N ASN A 64 10.19 -5.52 -5.68
CA ASN A 64 10.26 -6.97 -5.87
C ASN A 64 9.49 -7.73 -4.79
N ALA A 65 9.63 -7.33 -3.51
CA ALA A 65 8.88 -7.94 -2.42
C ALA A 65 7.36 -7.80 -2.61
N MET A 66 6.90 -6.62 -3.07
CA MET A 66 5.48 -6.39 -3.37
C MET A 66 4.99 -7.06 -4.66
N ALA A 67 5.86 -7.26 -5.66
CA ALA A 67 5.50 -8.00 -6.88
C ALA A 67 5.13 -9.46 -6.57
N CYS A 68 5.74 -10.04 -5.53
CA CYS A 68 5.45 -11.38 -5.03
C CYS A 68 4.36 -11.42 -3.93
N ASN A 69 3.64 -10.32 -3.70
CA ASN A 69 2.63 -10.25 -2.64
C ASN A 69 1.37 -11.06 -3.01
N LEU A 70 1.20 -12.22 -2.36
CA LEU A 70 0.04 -13.10 -2.54
C LEU A 70 -1.20 -12.68 -1.75
N PHE A 71 -1.07 -11.69 -0.86
CA PHE A 71 -2.15 -11.28 0.05
C PHE A 71 -2.93 -10.07 -0.45
N ALA A 72 -2.66 -9.57 -1.66
CA ALA A 72 -3.43 -8.45 -2.17
C ALA A 72 -4.86 -8.89 -2.56
N PRO A 73 -5.90 -8.06 -2.35
CA PRO A 73 -5.81 -6.65 -1.92
C PRO A 73 -5.76 -6.44 -0.39
N ALA A 74 -5.76 -7.49 0.44
CA ALA A 74 -5.70 -7.33 1.89
C ALA A 74 -4.42 -6.63 2.37
N VAL A 75 -3.27 -6.94 1.75
CA VAL A 75 -2.08 -6.08 1.82
C VAL A 75 -2.17 -5.03 0.71
N PRO A 76 -2.24 -3.72 1.04
CA PRO A 76 -2.61 -2.67 0.09
C PRO A 76 -1.42 -2.21 -0.77
N CYS A 77 -0.82 -3.12 -1.54
CA CYS A 77 0.35 -2.81 -2.38
C CYS A 77 0.06 -1.80 -3.51
N HIS A 78 -1.21 -1.54 -3.84
CA HIS A 78 -1.61 -0.46 -4.75
C HIS A 78 -1.36 0.94 -4.16
N ARG A 79 -1.24 1.08 -2.84
CA ARG A 79 -0.93 2.34 -2.15
C ARG A 79 0.55 2.72 -2.16
N VAL A 80 1.43 1.89 -2.74
CA VAL A 80 2.86 2.20 -2.83
C VAL A 80 3.24 2.61 -4.24
N VAL A 81 3.80 3.81 -4.38
CA VAL A 81 4.09 4.45 -5.67
C VAL A 81 5.55 4.91 -5.78
N LYS A 82 5.94 5.42 -6.95
CA LYS A 82 7.27 6.00 -7.16
C LYS A 82 7.41 7.33 -6.38
N SER A 83 8.64 7.79 -6.19
CA SER A 83 8.94 9.01 -5.43
C SER A 83 8.41 10.30 -6.07
N ASP A 84 8.16 10.29 -7.37
CA ASP A 84 7.56 11.39 -8.15
C ASP A 84 6.01 11.36 -8.15
N PHE A 85 5.42 10.44 -7.38
CA PHE A 85 4.00 10.11 -7.33
C PHE A 85 3.41 9.54 -8.63
N SER A 86 4.25 9.10 -9.57
CA SER A 86 3.78 8.29 -10.70
C SER A 86 3.55 6.83 -10.28
N LEU A 87 2.67 6.13 -10.99
CA LEU A 87 2.38 4.72 -10.70
C LEU A 87 3.61 3.85 -10.99
N GLY A 88 3.98 3.03 -10.01
CA GLY A 88 4.89 1.89 -10.18
C GLY A 88 4.13 0.64 -10.60
N GLY A 89 4.85 -0.34 -11.16
CA GLY A 89 4.29 -1.62 -11.63
C GLY A 89 3.39 -2.32 -10.60
N TYR A 90 2.44 -3.11 -11.10
CA TYR A 90 1.43 -3.77 -10.29
C TYR A 90 1.11 -5.17 -10.84
N GLY A 91 1.45 -6.21 -10.08
CA GLY A 91 1.30 -7.60 -10.53
C GLY A 91 -0.15 -8.07 -10.68
N LEU A 92 -1.09 -7.51 -9.92
CA LEU A 92 -2.51 -7.88 -9.94
C LEU A 92 -3.30 -7.22 -11.07
N GLY A 93 -2.92 -7.47 -12.32
CA GLY A 93 -3.66 -6.97 -13.49
C GLY A 93 -3.25 -5.57 -13.96
N GLY A 94 -2.08 -5.07 -13.54
CA GLY A 94 -1.45 -3.89 -14.12
C GLY A 94 -1.91 -2.55 -13.57
N LEU A 95 -1.43 -1.47 -14.18
CA LEU A 95 -1.58 -0.10 -13.67
C LEU A 95 -3.03 0.38 -13.63
N LYS A 96 -3.89 -0.12 -14.54
CA LYS A 96 -5.32 0.22 -14.55
C LYS A 96 -6.01 -0.22 -13.26
N VAL A 97 -5.80 -1.48 -12.84
CA VAL A 97 -6.37 -2.02 -11.60
C VAL A 97 -5.87 -1.24 -10.40
N LYS A 98 -4.56 -0.94 -10.34
CA LYS A 98 -3.96 -0.12 -9.29
C LYS A 98 -4.63 1.25 -9.18
N LEU A 99 -4.84 1.92 -10.32
CA LEU A 99 -5.52 3.22 -10.37
C LEU A 99 -6.98 3.13 -9.94
N ASP A 100 -7.70 2.08 -10.34
CA ASP A 100 -9.11 1.90 -9.97
C ASP A 100 -9.28 1.71 -8.46
N PHE A 101 -8.37 0.99 -7.79
CA PHE A 101 -8.35 0.94 -6.33
C PHE A 101 -8.12 2.33 -5.71
N LEU A 102 -7.10 3.07 -6.16
CA LEU A 102 -6.81 4.41 -5.64
C LEU A 102 -7.99 5.38 -5.84
N LYS A 103 -8.73 5.27 -6.95
CA LYS A 103 -9.95 6.07 -7.19
C LYS A 103 -11.06 5.76 -6.19
N ARG A 104 -11.27 4.49 -5.84
CA ARG A 104 -12.29 4.08 -4.84
C ARG A 104 -11.92 4.55 -3.43
N GLU A 105 -10.62 4.67 -3.16
CA GLU A 105 -10.11 5.13 -1.88
C GLU A 105 -10.11 6.65 -1.72
N LYS A 106 -10.54 7.42 -2.73
CA LYS A 106 -10.63 8.89 -2.64
C LYS A 106 -11.45 9.33 -1.43
N ARG A 107 -10.98 10.36 -0.71
CA ARG A 107 -11.62 10.89 0.51
C ARG A 107 -11.68 12.42 0.57
N GLY A 108 -11.07 13.13 -0.38
CA GLY A 108 -10.93 14.58 -0.34
C GLY A 108 -9.85 15.06 0.63
N TYR A 109 -8.90 14.20 1.00
CA TYR A 109 -7.80 14.60 1.87
C TYR A 109 -6.83 15.53 1.14
N THR A 110 -6.31 16.51 1.86
CA THR A 110 -5.42 17.55 1.31
C THR A 110 -4.02 17.51 1.92
N GLU A 111 -3.88 16.96 3.13
CA GLU A 111 -2.64 17.04 3.89
C GLU A 111 -1.95 15.67 4.03
N PRO A 112 -0.62 15.61 3.82
CA PRO A 112 0.19 14.45 4.21
C PRO A 112 0.16 14.23 5.71
N LYS A 113 0.33 12.98 6.14
CA LYS A 113 0.49 12.63 7.55
C LYS A 113 1.58 11.60 7.75
N THR A 114 1.91 11.34 9.00
CA THR A 114 2.88 10.33 9.38
C THR A 114 2.16 9.19 10.10
N VAL A 115 2.46 7.95 9.72
CA VAL A 115 1.94 6.75 10.38
C VAL A 115 3.09 5.98 11.01
N ALA A 116 2.85 5.45 12.21
CA ALA A 116 3.82 4.59 12.88
C ALA A 116 3.88 3.23 12.18
N VAL A 117 5.08 2.71 11.99
CA VAL A 117 5.31 1.36 11.46
C VAL A 117 6.41 0.64 12.24
N CYS A 118 6.52 -0.67 12.04
CA CYS A 118 7.64 -1.43 12.60
C CYS A 118 8.96 -0.85 12.10
N GLY A 119 9.77 -0.30 13.01
CA GLY A 119 11.08 0.30 12.71
C GLY A 119 11.09 1.81 12.48
N GLY A 120 9.96 2.53 12.57
CA GLY A 120 9.96 3.98 12.48
C GLY A 120 8.63 4.61 12.09
N GLN A 121 8.71 5.63 11.22
CA GLN A 121 7.58 6.44 10.80
C GLN A 121 7.53 6.52 9.27
N LEU A 122 6.36 6.29 8.68
CA LEU A 122 6.13 6.47 7.25
C LEU A 122 5.36 7.75 7.00
N ARG A 123 5.91 8.62 6.15
CA ARG A 123 5.15 9.71 5.56
C ARG A 123 4.21 9.14 4.49
N VAL A 124 2.94 9.51 4.60
CA VAL A 124 1.89 9.12 3.67
C VAL A 124 1.21 10.36 3.11
N PHE A 125 0.75 10.28 1.88
CA PHE A 125 0.19 11.39 1.10
C PHE A 125 -1.22 11.05 0.66
N PRO A 126 -2.16 12.00 0.59
CA PRO A 126 -3.49 11.76 0.05
C PRO A 126 -3.44 11.13 -1.33
N VAL A 127 -4.33 10.18 -1.63
CA VAL A 127 -4.46 9.58 -2.98
C VAL A 127 -4.73 10.63 -4.05
N GLU A 128 -5.35 11.75 -3.66
CA GLU A 128 -5.58 12.95 -4.45
C GLU A 128 -4.28 13.49 -5.09
N THR A 129 -3.14 13.34 -4.40
CA THR A 129 -1.82 13.74 -4.92
C THR A 129 -1.45 13.01 -6.21
N ILE A 130 -1.86 11.74 -6.34
CA ILE A 130 -1.64 10.94 -7.55
C ILE A 130 -2.74 11.24 -8.57
N LEU A 131 -4.00 11.27 -8.12
CA LEU A 131 -5.15 11.44 -9.02
C LEU A 131 -5.10 12.77 -9.77
N ALA A 132 -4.61 13.85 -9.13
CA ALA A 132 -4.43 15.15 -9.76
C ALA A 132 -3.35 15.18 -10.87
N LYS A 133 -2.44 14.21 -10.91
CA LYS A 133 -1.40 14.08 -11.94
C LYS A 133 -1.83 13.27 -13.17
N ILE A 134 -2.95 12.56 -13.06
CA ILE A 134 -3.46 11.63 -14.07
C ILE A 134 -4.73 12.19 -14.76
N ALA A 135 -5.36 13.20 -14.15
CA ALA A 135 -6.44 13.98 -14.74
C ALA A 135 -5.90 14.92 -15.82
#